data_AF-A0A512RRQ7-F1
#
_entry.id   AF-A0A512RRQ7-F1
#
_cell.length_a   1.000
_cell.length_b   1.000
_cell.length_c   1.000
_cell.angle_alpha   90.00
_cell.angle_beta   90.00
_cell.angle_gamma   90.00
#
_symmetry.space_group_name_H-M   'P 1'
#
loop_
_entity.id
_entity.type
_entity.pdbx_description
1 polymer ?
#
loop_
_entity_poly.entity_id
_entity_poly.type
_entity_poly.pdbx_seq_one_letter_code
_entity_poly.pdbx_strand_id
1 'polypeptide(L)'
;MKLKLISLLCLLLTWFNASSQQYGPMTRTDLHVNKYRTFQALVYIPEMKDARQKFPLILCFHGRSIAGKDPSKIFREGVTRQMKEGRKIEAVNKADGKKYQFIVVAPLVESWSFRPQDLNTVLDDIIKKYPVDVDRVYLTGYSAGGWAVESAKTHDATLSARIAACITMSPAMIDADHIKGFKLAADANIHTWYFTGKKEAHFNANTKQFIDSTNKYKTGLTKLTEFDGGHCCWHSFYDPSYRENGMNIYEWLLQFKRKK
;
A
#
# COMPACT_ATOMS: atom_id res chain seq x y z
N MET A 1 71.07 30.75 8.23
CA MET A 1 69.65 31.11 8.50
C MET A 1 68.77 29.88 8.25
N LYS A 2 68.06 29.40 9.27
CA LYS A 2 67.23 28.18 9.22
C LYS A 2 65.93 28.47 8.46
N LEU A 3 65.64 27.73 7.37
CA LEU A 3 64.30 27.71 6.76
C LEU A 3 63.46 26.65 7.47
N LYS A 4 62.35 27.06 8.09
CA LYS A 4 61.35 26.17 8.70
C LYS A 4 60.45 25.61 7.60
N LEU A 5 60.40 24.30 7.46
CA LEU A 5 59.40 23.58 6.65
C LEU A 5 58.11 23.46 7.46
N ILE A 6 57.06 24.16 7.06
CA ILE A 6 55.71 24.02 7.64
C ILE A 6 54.99 22.95 6.82
N SER A 7 54.78 21.77 7.41
CA SER A 7 53.89 20.74 6.84
C SER A 7 52.44 21.16 7.06
N LEU A 8 51.71 21.39 5.97
CA LEU A 8 50.27 21.65 5.98
C LEU A 8 49.54 20.31 6.01
N LEU A 9 48.98 19.94 7.16
CA LEU A 9 48.15 18.76 7.33
C LEU A 9 46.74 19.07 6.80
N CYS A 10 46.42 18.64 5.58
CA CYS A 10 45.07 18.74 5.03
C CYS A 10 44.15 17.71 5.70
N LEU A 11 43.42 18.13 6.73
CA LEU A 11 42.27 17.41 7.26
C LEU A 11 41.12 17.45 6.23
N LEU A 12 40.98 16.37 5.47
CA LEU A 12 39.80 16.10 4.65
C LEU A 12 38.62 15.81 5.57
N LEU A 13 37.87 16.86 5.93
CA LEU A 13 36.54 16.74 6.52
C LEU A 13 35.60 16.16 5.45
N THR A 14 35.31 14.87 5.53
CA THR A 14 34.22 14.26 4.77
C THR A 14 32.90 14.75 5.36
N TRP A 15 32.26 15.68 4.67
CA TRP A 15 30.89 16.09 4.94
C TRP A 15 29.96 14.92 4.61
N PHE A 16 29.57 14.14 5.62
CA PHE A 16 28.38 13.31 5.48
C PHE A 16 27.18 14.25 5.32
N ASN A 17 26.63 14.31 4.11
CA ASN A 17 25.36 14.97 3.84
C ASN A 17 24.27 14.25 4.65
N ALA A 18 23.92 14.80 5.82
CA ALA A 18 22.81 14.36 6.67
C ALA A 18 21.41 14.68 6.07
N SER A 19 21.33 14.98 4.78
CA SER A 19 20.10 15.34 4.08
C SER A 19 19.27 14.13 3.63
N SER A 20 19.71 12.89 3.87
CA SER A 20 18.93 11.67 3.53
C SER A 20 17.88 11.26 4.59
N GLN A 21 17.72 12.00 5.69
CA GLN A 21 17.05 11.49 6.89
C GLN A 21 15.53 11.79 7.00
N GLN A 22 14.96 12.75 6.26
CA GLN A 22 13.62 13.27 6.62
C GLN A 22 12.52 12.21 6.53
N TYR A 23 12.52 11.39 5.47
CA TYR A 23 11.49 10.38 5.24
C TYR A 23 12.02 8.94 5.30
N GLY A 24 13.28 8.73 5.70
CA GLY A 24 13.84 7.38 5.86
C GLY A 24 12.92 6.49 6.70
N PRO A 25 12.57 5.27 6.23
CA PRO A 25 13.21 4.53 5.13
C PRO A 25 12.66 4.79 3.71
N MET A 26 11.66 5.66 3.54
CA MET A 26 11.05 5.97 2.24
C MET A 26 11.63 7.24 1.62
N THR A 27 11.44 7.42 0.31
CA THR A 27 11.78 8.65 -0.41
C THR A 27 10.53 9.33 -0.95
N ARG A 28 10.55 10.65 -1.06
CA ARG A 28 9.47 11.40 -1.68
C ARG A 28 9.51 11.20 -3.20
N THR A 29 8.34 11.05 -3.81
CA THR A 29 8.15 10.99 -5.26
C THR A 29 6.83 11.65 -5.64
N ASP A 30 6.71 12.07 -6.90
CA ASP A 30 5.47 12.60 -7.45
C ASP A 30 4.88 11.59 -8.44
N LEU A 31 3.63 11.19 -8.20
CA LEU A 31 2.87 10.29 -9.05
C LEU A 31 2.10 11.11 -10.08
N HIS A 32 2.35 10.87 -11.36
CA HIS A 32 1.80 11.70 -12.44
C HIS A 32 0.47 11.13 -12.93
N VAL A 33 -0.56 11.96 -12.97
CA VAL A 33 -1.82 11.63 -13.65
C VAL A 33 -1.85 12.21 -15.06
N ASN A 34 -1.23 13.36 -15.25
CA ASN A 34 -0.93 13.95 -16.55
C ASN A 34 0.20 14.97 -16.40
N LYS A 35 0.55 15.69 -17.47
CA LYS A 35 1.61 16.71 -17.46
C LYS A 35 1.41 17.83 -16.42
N TYR A 36 0.18 18.07 -15.99
CA TYR A 36 -0.19 19.21 -15.13
C TYR A 36 -0.67 18.80 -13.74
N ARG A 37 -0.93 17.51 -13.50
CA ARG A 37 -1.47 17.01 -12.24
C ARG A 37 -0.65 15.86 -11.70
N THR A 38 -0.15 16.05 -10.48
CA THR A 38 0.59 15.05 -9.72
C THR A 38 0.00 14.87 -8.33
N PHE A 39 0.28 13.72 -7.73
CA PHE A 39 0.08 13.47 -6.30
C PHE A 39 1.43 13.27 -5.63
N GLN A 40 1.64 13.93 -4.49
CA GLN A 40 2.80 13.65 -3.65
C GLN A 40 2.66 12.24 -3.08
N ALA A 41 3.75 11.49 -3.04
CA ALA A 41 3.78 10.16 -2.44
C ALA A 41 5.10 9.91 -1.72
N LEU A 42 5.08 8.92 -0.84
CA LEU A 42 6.30 8.28 -0.36
C LEU A 42 6.43 6.91 -1.03
N VAL A 43 7.65 6.55 -1.42
CA VAL A 43 7.97 5.26 -2.02
C VAL A 43 9.13 4.60 -1.29
N TYR A 44 9.02 3.30 -1.08
CA TYR A 44 10.12 2.43 -0.73
C TYR A 44 10.37 1.45 -1.85
N ILE A 45 11.64 1.33 -2.24
CA ILE A 45 12.11 0.38 -3.23
C ILE A 45 13.13 -0.50 -2.53
N PRO A 46 12.94 -1.83 -2.49
CA PRO A 46 13.96 -2.73 -1.95
C PRO A 46 15.28 -2.61 -2.72
N GLU A 47 16.38 -2.93 -2.06
CA GLU A 47 17.68 -3.03 -2.73
C GLU A 47 17.62 -4.12 -3.81
N MET A 48 17.98 -3.74 -5.03
CA MET A 48 18.05 -4.67 -6.16
C MET A 48 19.36 -5.44 -6.14
N LYS A 49 19.26 -6.77 -6.24
CA LYS A 49 20.45 -7.63 -6.40
C LYS A 49 20.87 -7.79 -7.86
N ASP A 50 19.93 -7.60 -8.77
CA ASP A 50 20.16 -7.67 -10.22
C ASP A 50 19.20 -6.73 -10.97
N ALA A 51 19.60 -6.29 -12.16
CA ALA A 51 18.85 -5.30 -12.96
C ALA A 51 17.51 -5.82 -13.51
N ARG A 52 17.26 -7.14 -13.50
CA ARG A 52 16.02 -7.76 -13.99
C ARG A 52 15.03 -8.06 -12.86
N GLN A 53 15.44 -7.91 -11.61
CA GLN A 53 14.63 -8.17 -10.44
C GLN A 53 13.38 -7.28 -10.46
N LYS A 54 12.21 -7.90 -10.29
CA LYS A 54 10.93 -7.22 -10.14
C LYS A 54 10.33 -7.56 -8.78
N PHE A 55 9.62 -6.60 -8.19
CA PHE A 55 9.02 -6.74 -6.86
C PHE A 55 7.50 -6.62 -6.92
N PRO A 56 6.76 -7.39 -6.12
CA PRO A 56 5.36 -7.10 -5.84
C PRO A 56 5.18 -5.66 -5.36
N LEU A 57 4.06 -5.04 -5.74
CA LEU A 57 3.70 -3.68 -5.34
C LEU A 57 2.62 -3.72 -4.26
N ILE A 58 2.79 -2.95 -3.19
CA ILE A 58 1.71 -2.58 -2.26
C ILE A 58 1.46 -1.08 -2.40
N LEU A 59 0.25 -0.72 -2.85
CA LEU A 59 -0.23 0.65 -2.87
C LEU A 59 -1.09 0.91 -1.63
N CYS A 60 -0.62 1.82 -0.77
CA CYS A 60 -1.16 2.09 0.56
C CYS A 60 -1.98 3.37 0.57
N PHE A 61 -3.30 3.24 0.71
CA PHE A 61 -4.21 4.38 0.83
C PHE A 61 -4.47 4.75 2.29
N HIS A 62 -4.23 6.02 2.61
CA HIS A 62 -4.38 6.53 3.97
C HIS A 62 -5.84 6.80 4.34
N GLY A 63 -6.12 6.77 5.64
CA GLY A 63 -7.39 7.24 6.20
C GLY A 63 -7.48 8.77 6.22
N ARG A 64 -8.67 9.31 6.46
CA ARG A 64 -8.95 10.76 6.39
C ARG A 64 -8.03 11.59 7.30
N SER A 65 -7.67 11.10 8.48
CA SER A 65 -6.83 11.82 9.45
C SER A 65 -5.43 12.16 8.89
N ILE A 66 -4.95 11.40 7.91
CA ILE A 66 -3.64 11.58 7.27
C ILE A 66 -3.69 12.62 6.15
N ALA A 67 -4.86 12.83 5.54
CA ALA A 67 -5.03 13.74 4.41
C ALA A 67 -4.44 15.14 4.69
N GLY A 68 -3.93 15.78 3.64
CA GLY A 68 -3.37 17.12 3.71
C GLY A 68 -2.19 17.31 2.77
N LYS A 69 -1.35 18.30 3.08
CA LYS A 69 -0.20 18.71 2.25
C LYS A 69 1.17 18.36 2.83
N ASP A 70 1.20 17.71 3.99
CA ASP A 70 2.42 17.32 4.70
C ASP A 70 2.69 15.80 4.53
N PRO A 71 3.68 15.41 3.69
CA PRO A 71 4.06 14.02 3.48
C PRO A 71 4.47 13.27 4.74
N SER A 72 4.96 13.97 5.78
CA SER A 72 5.38 13.31 7.02
C SER A 72 4.22 12.59 7.73
N LYS A 73 2.98 13.04 7.50
CA LYS A 73 1.78 12.44 8.08
C LYS A 73 1.58 10.99 7.62
N ILE A 74 2.08 10.59 6.46
CA ILE A 74 1.96 9.21 5.95
C ILE A 74 2.53 8.19 6.96
N PHE A 75 3.50 8.57 7.77
CA PHE A 75 4.10 7.67 8.76
C PHE A 75 3.29 7.48 10.04
N ARG A 76 2.18 8.19 10.22
CA ARG A 76 1.39 8.10 11.47
C ARG A 76 0.62 6.79 11.60
N GLU A 77 0.31 6.11 10.50
CA GLU A 77 -0.52 4.90 10.49
C GLU A 77 -0.17 3.98 9.30
N GLY A 78 -0.77 2.79 9.27
CA GLY A 78 -0.68 1.87 8.13
C GLY A 78 0.67 1.15 7.97
N VAL A 79 0.90 0.59 6.78
CA VAL A 79 2.16 -0.09 6.41
C VAL A 79 3.37 0.84 6.57
N THR A 80 3.21 2.11 6.21
CA THR A 80 4.28 3.10 6.26
C THR A 80 4.72 3.40 7.69
N ARG A 81 3.81 3.40 8.66
CA ARG A 81 4.17 3.47 10.09
C ARG A 81 5.06 2.30 10.51
N GLN A 82 4.73 1.07 10.10
CA GLN A 82 5.54 -0.12 10.41
C GLN A 82 6.99 0.07 9.95
N MET A 83 7.16 0.60 8.74
CA MET A 83 8.46 0.89 8.16
C MET A 83 9.21 1.98 8.92
N LYS A 84 8.50 3.04 9.34
CA LYS A 84 9.10 4.11 10.15
C LYS A 84 9.59 3.60 11.51
N GLU A 85 8.87 2.63 12.07
CA GLU A 85 9.24 1.94 13.31
C GLU A 85 10.28 0.84 13.12
N GLY A 86 10.86 0.69 11.92
CA GLY A 86 11.97 -0.23 11.65
C GLY A 86 11.58 -1.64 11.26
N ARG A 87 10.28 -1.94 11.11
CA ARG A 87 9.82 -3.25 10.64
C ARG A 87 10.06 -3.39 9.13
N LYS A 88 10.51 -4.57 8.71
CA LYS A 88 10.70 -4.90 7.30
C LYS A 88 9.41 -5.42 6.69
N ILE A 89 9.00 -4.84 5.57
CA ILE A 89 7.86 -5.31 4.78
C ILE A 89 8.38 -6.33 3.78
N GLU A 90 8.42 -7.58 4.22
CA GLU A 90 8.87 -8.75 3.47
C GLU A 90 8.19 -10.01 4.02
N ALA A 91 7.99 -11.01 3.18
CA ALA A 91 7.31 -12.25 3.56
C ALA A 91 7.77 -13.44 2.71
N VAL A 92 7.66 -14.64 3.26
CA VAL A 92 7.87 -15.88 2.50
C VAL A 92 6.55 -16.31 1.89
N ASN A 93 6.52 -16.48 0.57
CA ASN A 93 5.36 -17.02 -0.10
C ASN A 93 5.26 -18.53 0.18
N LYS A 94 4.20 -18.99 0.83
CA LYS A 94 4.01 -20.42 1.15
C LYS A 94 3.88 -21.30 -0.10
N ALA A 95 3.41 -20.76 -1.22
CA ALA A 95 3.22 -21.52 -2.45
C ALA A 95 4.54 -21.89 -3.16
N ASP A 96 5.58 -21.06 -3.05
CA ASP A 96 6.87 -21.28 -3.75
C ASP A 96 8.11 -21.27 -2.83
N GLY A 97 7.93 -21.03 -1.53
CA GLY A 97 8.99 -20.99 -0.54
C GLY A 97 9.93 -19.78 -0.65
N LYS A 98 9.69 -18.84 -1.58
CA LYS A 98 10.60 -17.71 -1.81
C LYS A 98 10.27 -16.54 -0.90
N LYS A 99 11.33 -15.85 -0.44
CA LYS A 99 11.22 -14.57 0.25
C LYS A 99 11.01 -13.44 -0.75
N TYR A 100 9.94 -12.68 -0.55
CA TYR A 100 9.58 -11.50 -1.32
C TYR A 100 9.74 -10.24 -0.47
N GLN A 101 10.34 -9.21 -1.06
CA GLN A 101 10.28 -7.83 -0.58
C GLN A 101 9.30 -7.07 -1.47
N PHE A 102 8.72 -5.99 -0.95
CA PHE A 102 7.68 -5.24 -1.65
C PHE A 102 8.16 -3.83 -1.98
N ILE A 103 7.84 -3.35 -3.18
CA ILE A 103 7.75 -1.91 -3.41
C ILE A 103 6.52 -1.42 -2.65
N VAL A 104 6.69 -0.40 -1.81
CA VAL A 104 5.59 0.22 -1.08
C VAL A 104 5.42 1.65 -1.57
N VAL A 105 4.25 1.97 -2.12
CA VAL A 105 3.92 3.34 -2.54
C VAL A 105 2.75 3.82 -1.70
N ALA A 106 2.87 5.03 -1.13
CA ALA A 106 1.83 5.65 -0.31
C ALA A 106 1.55 7.06 -0.84
N PRO A 107 0.54 7.25 -1.71
CA PRO A 107 0.11 8.57 -2.14
C PRO A 107 -0.52 9.35 -0.98
N LEU A 108 -0.26 10.65 -0.93
CA LEU A 108 -0.95 11.60 -0.07
C LEU A 108 -1.97 12.38 -0.91
N VAL A 109 -3.20 12.45 -0.43
CA VAL A 109 -4.23 13.33 -0.98
C VAL A 109 -4.67 14.36 0.05
N GLU A 110 -5.19 15.50 -0.41
CA GLU A 110 -5.42 16.65 0.46
C GLU A 110 -6.64 16.51 1.39
N SER A 111 -7.72 15.84 0.96
CA SER A 111 -9.02 15.95 1.64
C SER A 111 -9.64 14.65 2.17
N TRP A 112 -9.50 13.53 1.45
CA TRP A 112 -10.18 12.28 1.80
C TRP A 112 -9.26 11.06 1.66
N SER A 113 -9.27 10.42 0.49
CA SER A 113 -8.36 9.36 0.08
C SER A 113 -8.29 9.32 -1.45
N PHE A 114 -7.51 8.38 -1.98
CA PHE A 114 -7.19 8.31 -3.41
C PHE A 114 -8.42 7.95 -4.25
N ARG A 115 -8.68 8.73 -5.31
CA ARG A 115 -9.83 8.55 -6.18
C ARG A 115 -9.55 7.51 -7.28
N PRO A 116 -10.49 6.62 -7.60
CA PRO A 116 -10.23 5.52 -8.52
C PRO A 116 -10.00 5.97 -9.97
N GLN A 117 -10.57 7.12 -10.38
CA GLN A 117 -10.47 7.65 -11.75
C GLN A 117 -9.03 7.92 -12.20
N ASP A 118 -8.14 8.21 -11.25
CA ASP A 118 -6.75 8.55 -11.52
C ASP A 118 -5.82 7.32 -11.41
N LEU A 119 -6.34 6.18 -10.93
CA LEU A 119 -5.49 5.08 -10.49
C LEU A 119 -4.86 4.29 -11.64
N ASN A 120 -5.56 4.16 -12.78
CA ASN A 120 -4.98 3.52 -13.96
C ASN A 120 -3.71 4.25 -14.41
N THR A 121 -3.79 5.57 -14.58
CA THR A 121 -2.64 6.37 -15.03
C THR A 121 -1.53 6.44 -13.97
N VAL A 122 -1.89 6.52 -12.69
CA VAL A 122 -0.89 6.50 -11.61
C VAL A 122 -0.16 5.15 -11.54
N LEU A 123 -0.86 4.03 -11.72
CA LEU A 123 -0.20 2.72 -11.78
C LEU A 123 0.72 2.61 -13.01
N ASP A 124 0.38 3.22 -14.15
CA ASP A 124 1.27 3.26 -15.32
C ASP A 124 2.55 4.04 -15.02
N ASP A 125 2.43 5.19 -14.36
CA ASP A 125 3.58 5.98 -13.92
C ASP A 125 4.47 5.22 -12.92
N ILE A 126 3.86 4.53 -11.94
CA ILE A 126 4.58 3.68 -10.98
C ILE A 126 5.34 2.55 -11.69
N ILE A 127 4.67 1.81 -12.58
CA ILE A 127 5.26 0.67 -13.31
C ILE A 127 6.38 1.13 -14.26
N LYS A 128 6.25 2.34 -14.83
CA LYS A 128 7.30 2.92 -15.67
C LYS A 128 8.54 3.32 -14.85
N LYS A 129 8.34 3.83 -13.63
CA LYS A 129 9.41 4.33 -12.76
C LYS A 129 10.14 3.24 -11.99
N TYR A 130 9.44 2.17 -11.64
CA TYR A 130 9.94 1.19 -10.67
C TYR A 130 9.82 -0.25 -11.20
N PRO A 131 10.69 -1.17 -10.76
CA PRO A 131 10.71 -2.55 -11.23
C PRO A 131 9.57 -3.37 -10.60
N VAL A 132 8.34 -3.14 -11.06
CA VAL A 132 7.13 -3.80 -10.53
C VAL A 132 6.88 -5.14 -11.21
N ASP A 133 6.62 -6.17 -10.40
CA ASP A 133 5.96 -7.40 -10.83
C ASP A 133 4.47 -7.12 -11.04
N VAL A 134 4.11 -6.84 -12.30
CA VAL A 134 2.76 -6.43 -12.68
C VAL A 134 1.69 -7.51 -12.44
N ASP A 135 2.11 -8.76 -12.19
CA ASP A 135 1.17 -9.82 -11.84
C ASP A 135 0.80 -9.80 -10.34
N ARG A 136 1.51 -8.99 -9.53
CA ARG A 136 1.34 -8.84 -8.08
C ARG A 136 1.24 -7.37 -7.67
N VAL A 137 0.16 -6.74 -8.08
CA VAL A 137 -0.24 -5.41 -7.58
C VAL A 137 -1.29 -5.60 -6.50
N TYR A 138 -0.96 -5.16 -5.29
CA TYR A 138 -1.82 -5.23 -4.13
C TYR A 138 -2.25 -3.84 -3.70
N LEU A 139 -3.51 -3.72 -3.30
CA LEU A 139 -4.05 -2.49 -2.72
C LEU A 139 -4.30 -2.71 -1.23
N THR A 140 -4.04 -1.67 -0.44
CA THR A 140 -4.39 -1.71 0.99
C THR A 140 -4.83 -0.36 1.49
N GLY A 141 -5.74 -0.35 2.46
CA GLY A 141 -6.20 0.88 3.06
C GLY A 141 -7.09 0.66 4.27
N TYR A 142 -7.22 1.72 5.08
CA TYR A 142 -8.07 1.73 6.26
C TYR A 142 -9.00 2.95 6.26
N SER A 143 -10.23 2.84 6.79
CA SER A 143 -11.17 3.98 6.85
C SER A 143 -11.46 4.56 5.46
N ALA A 144 -11.21 5.86 5.25
CA ALA A 144 -11.24 6.49 3.92
C ALA A 144 -10.30 5.82 2.90
N GLY A 145 -9.19 5.23 3.34
CA GLY A 145 -8.31 4.42 2.50
C GLY A 145 -8.93 3.07 2.14
N GLY A 146 -9.73 2.49 3.03
CA GLY A 146 -10.53 1.30 2.72
C GLY A 146 -11.58 1.61 1.64
N TRP A 147 -12.21 2.79 1.71
CA TRP A 147 -13.05 3.31 0.62
C TRP A 147 -12.30 3.41 -0.72
N ALA A 148 -11.05 3.88 -0.72
CA ALA A 148 -10.24 3.96 -1.94
C ALA A 148 -9.95 2.58 -2.54
N VAL A 149 -9.64 1.58 -1.69
CA VAL A 149 -9.43 0.19 -2.14
C VAL A 149 -10.70 -0.38 -2.80
N GLU A 150 -11.83 -0.26 -2.12
CA GLU A 150 -13.10 -0.81 -2.61
C GLU A 150 -13.55 -0.07 -3.88
N SER A 151 -13.42 1.26 -3.93
CA SER A 151 -13.77 2.03 -5.12
C SER A 151 -12.87 1.70 -6.31
N ALA A 152 -11.57 1.47 -6.09
CA ALA A 152 -10.61 1.12 -7.13
C ALA A 152 -10.94 -0.23 -7.79
N LYS A 153 -11.17 -1.26 -6.99
CA LYS A 153 -11.43 -2.61 -7.52
C LYS A 153 -12.80 -2.77 -8.19
N THR A 154 -13.69 -1.78 -8.03
CA THR A 154 -15.02 -1.74 -8.65
C THR A 154 -15.18 -0.60 -9.66
N HIS A 155 -14.09 0.07 -10.05
CA HIS A 155 -14.15 1.27 -10.88
C HIS A 155 -14.46 0.95 -12.34
N ASP A 156 -13.58 0.17 -12.97
CA ASP A 156 -13.66 -0.24 -14.36
C ASP A 156 -12.93 -1.59 -14.54
N ALA A 157 -13.18 -2.26 -15.67
CA ALA A 157 -12.60 -3.56 -15.96
C ALA A 157 -11.06 -3.52 -16.11
N THR A 158 -10.52 -2.43 -16.67
CA THR A 158 -9.07 -2.25 -16.87
C THR A 158 -8.35 -2.18 -15.54
N LEU A 159 -8.85 -1.37 -14.60
CA LEU A 159 -8.27 -1.22 -13.27
C LEU A 159 -8.42 -2.50 -12.46
N SER A 160 -9.60 -3.12 -12.50
CA SER A 160 -9.88 -4.39 -11.80
C SER A 160 -8.91 -5.49 -12.24
N ALA A 161 -8.67 -5.63 -13.55
CA ALA A 161 -7.77 -6.63 -14.12
C ALA A 161 -6.29 -6.45 -13.73
N ARG A 162 -5.92 -5.32 -13.13
CA ARG A 162 -4.54 -5.04 -12.67
C ARG A 162 -4.31 -5.43 -11.22
N ILE A 163 -5.36 -5.65 -10.44
CA ILE A 163 -5.27 -5.88 -9.00
C ILE A 163 -5.27 -7.38 -8.73
N ALA A 164 -4.30 -7.87 -7.98
CA ALA A 164 -4.19 -9.28 -7.61
C ALA A 164 -4.97 -9.59 -6.32
N ALA A 165 -4.82 -8.73 -5.30
CA ALA A 165 -5.48 -8.89 -4.02
C ALA A 165 -5.50 -7.57 -3.23
N CYS A 166 -6.38 -7.51 -2.23
CA CYS A 166 -6.61 -6.34 -1.40
C CYS A 166 -6.62 -6.68 0.09
N ILE A 167 -6.13 -5.75 0.91
CA ILE A 167 -6.37 -5.72 2.36
C ILE A 167 -7.20 -4.47 2.69
N THR A 168 -8.40 -4.66 3.21
CA THR A 168 -9.34 -3.56 3.45
C THR A 168 -9.73 -3.52 4.92
N MET A 169 -9.45 -2.42 5.61
CA MET A 169 -9.74 -2.31 7.05
C MET A 169 -10.76 -1.21 7.33
N SER A 170 -11.83 -1.52 8.06
CA SER A 170 -12.89 -0.58 8.45
C SER A 170 -13.30 0.39 7.33
N PRO A 171 -13.67 -0.07 6.13
CA PRO A 171 -13.86 0.78 4.96
C PRO A 171 -15.10 1.67 5.08
N ALA A 172 -14.96 2.95 4.71
CA ALA A 172 -16.11 3.83 4.52
C ALA A 172 -16.95 3.37 3.30
N MET A 173 -18.23 3.76 3.27
CA MET A 173 -19.16 3.41 2.19
C MET A 173 -18.72 4.05 0.88
N ILE A 174 -18.73 3.28 -0.21
CA ILE A 174 -18.41 3.74 -1.57
C ILE A 174 -19.67 4.27 -2.28
N ASP A 175 -19.48 5.02 -3.35
CA ASP A 175 -20.57 5.59 -4.14
C ASP A 175 -21.47 4.48 -4.71
N ALA A 176 -22.77 4.75 -4.84
CA ALA A 176 -23.77 3.75 -5.24
C ALA A 176 -23.45 3.08 -6.60
N ASP A 177 -22.81 3.81 -7.52
CA ASP A 177 -22.38 3.27 -8.82
C ASP A 177 -21.25 2.24 -8.67
N HIS A 178 -20.35 2.42 -7.70
CA HIS A 178 -19.29 1.47 -7.40
C HIS A 178 -19.80 0.19 -6.71
N ILE A 179 -20.92 0.26 -5.97
CA ILE A 179 -21.58 -0.94 -5.42
C ILE A 179 -22.01 -1.91 -6.53
N LYS A 180 -22.44 -1.40 -7.70
CA LYS A 180 -22.79 -2.25 -8.85
C LYS A 180 -21.55 -2.87 -9.53
N GLY A 181 -20.37 -2.30 -9.26
CA GLY A 181 -19.10 -2.70 -9.86
C GLY A 181 -18.44 -3.92 -9.20
N PHE A 182 -19.01 -4.52 -8.15
CA PHE A 182 -18.45 -5.72 -7.52
C PHE A 182 -18.38 -6.94 -8.44
N LYS A 183 -19.15 -6.96 -9.53
CA LYS A 183 -18.98 -7.96 -10.60
C LYS A 183 -17.59 -7.88 -11.24
N LEU A 184 -17.07 -6.67 -11.46
CA LEU A 184 -15.74 -6.45 -12.05
C LEU A 184 -14.65 -7.05 -11.17
N ALA A 185 -14.74 -6.82 -9.86
CA ALA A 185 -13.81 -7.40 -8.89
C ALA A 185 -13.88 -8.94 -8.87
N ALA A 186 -15.09 -9.50 -8.96
CA ALA A 186 -15.31 -10.94 -8.99
C ALA A 186 -14.78 -11.59 -10.29
N ASP A 187 -15.05 -10.97 -11.44
CA ASP A 187 -14.58 -11.43 -12.76
C ASP A 187 -13.05 -11.40 -12.84
N ALA A 188 -12.42 -10.35 -12.28
CA ALA A 188 -10.97 -10.21 -12.17
C ALA A 188 -10.33 -11.12 -11.09
N ASN A 189 -11.14 -11.87 -10.33
CA ASN A 189 -10.68 -12.80 -9.29
C ASN A 189 -9.89 -12.13 -8.14
N ILE A 190 -10.27 -10.90 -7.79
CA ILE A 190 -9.59 -10.10 -6.76
C ILE A 190 -9.94 -10.66 -5.38
N HIS A 191 -8.95 -11.22 -4.69
CA HIS A 191 -9.15 -11.68 -3.32
C HIS A 191 -9.04 -10.51 -2.35
N THR A 192 -9.96 -10.39 -1.39
CA THR A 192 -9.93 -9.32 -0.39
C THR A 192 -10.00 -9.88 1.03
N TRP A 193 -9.05 -9.51 1.87
CA TRP A 193 -9.10 -9.76 3.31
C TRP A 193 -9.55 -8.49 4.03
N TYR A 194 -10.74 -8.57 4.61
CA TYR A 194 -11.38 -7.52 5.37
C TYR A 194 -11.07 -7.62 6.86
N PHE A 195 -10.88 -6.47 7.50
CA PHE A 195 -10.78 -6.34 8.95
C PHE A 195 -11.79 -5.30 9.43
N THR A 196 -12.58 -5.61 10.45
CA THR A 196 -13.52 -4.64 11.04
C THR A 196 -13.78 -4.94 12.51
N GLY A 197 -13.99 -3.89 13.29
CA GLY A 197 -14.29 -3.96 14.71
C GLY A 197 -15.78 -4.22 14.97
N LYS A 198 -16.09 -5.02 15.98
CA LYS A 198 -17.47 -5.28 16.42
C LYS A 198 -18.13 -4.05 17.06
N LYS A 199 -17.35 -3.07 17.53
CA LYS A 199 -17.82 -1.84 18.18
C LYS A 199 -17.88 -0.64 17.21
N GLU A 200 -17.82 -0.88 15.90
CA GLU A 200 -17.95 0.15 14.85
C GLU A 200 -19.06 -0.20 13.85
N ALA A 201 -20.32 -0.20 14.31
CA ALA A 201 -21.48 -0.73 13.57
C ALA A 201 -21.57 -0.27 12.10
N HIS A 202 -21.32 1.02 11.81
CA HIS A 202 -21.34 1.54 10.44
C HIS A 202 -20.29 0.90 9.52
N PHE A 203 -19.03 0.80 9.96
CA PHE A 203 -17.96 0.22 9.16
C PHE A 203 -18.08 -1.31 9.07
N ASN A 204 -18.60 -1.94 10.12
CA ASN A 204 -18.92 -3.37 10.10
C ASN A 204 -20.02 -3.68 9.07
N ALA A 205 -21.08 -2.88 9.04
CA ALA A 205 -22.17 -3.02 8.06
C ALA A 205 -21.64 -2.82 6.62
N ASN A 206 -20.83 -1.79 6.37
CA ASN A 206 -20.21 -1.59 5.05
C ASN A 206 -19.36 -2.80 4.63
N THR A 207 -18.54 -3.32 5.55
CA THR A 207 -17.68 -4.48 5.29
C THR A 207 -18.51 -5.70 4.89
N LYS A 208 -19.57 -6.00 5.63
CA LYS A 208 -20.49 -7.10 5.32
C LYS A 208 -21.19 -6.89 3.98
N GLN A 209 -21.64 -5.68 3.70
CA GLN A 209 -22.24 -5.34 2.41
C GLN A 209 -21.27 -5.57 1.24
N PHE A 210 -19.99 -5.20 1.37
CA PHE A 210 -18.99 -5.45 0.33
C PHE A 210 -18.71 -6.93 0.12
N ILE A 211 -18.62 -7.70 1.21
CA ILE A 211 -18.47 -9.16 1.17
C ILE A 211 -19.66 -9.80 0.46
N ASP A 212 -20.89 -9.45 0.83
CA ASP A 212 -22.11 -9.97 0.22
C ASP A 212 -22.19 -9.59 -1.26
N SER A 213 -21.80 -8.35 -1.61
CA SER A 213 -21.76 -7.87 -2.99
C SER A 213 -20.76 -8.65 -3.85
N THR A 214 -19.58 -9.00 -3.32
CA THR A 214 -18.64 -9.90 -4.02
C THR A 214 -19.21 -11.31 -4.14
N ASN A 215 -19.72 -11.87 -3.04
CA ASN A 215 -20.20 -13.26 -2.97
C ASN A 215 -21.43 -13.50 -3.85
N LYS A 216 -22.23 -12.47 -4.14
CA LYS A 216 -23.32 -12.51 -5.13
C LYS A 216 -22.84 -12.96 -6.52
N TYR A 217 -21.62 -12.60 -6.89
CA TYR A 217 -21.05 -12.94 -8.21
C TYR A 217 -20.08 -14.12 -8.14
N LYS A 218 -19.27 -14.20 -7.09
CA LYS A 218 -18.32 -15.30 -6.89
C LYS A 218 -17.94 -15.47 -5.42
N THR A 219 -18.31 -16.61 -4.85
CA THR A 219 -17.92 -17.01 -3.49
C THR A 219 -16.44 -17.39 -3.42
N GLY A 220 -15.85 -17.27 -2.23
CA GLY A 220 -14.46 -17.69 -1.96
C GLY A 220 -13.38 -16.63 -2.24
N LEU A 221 -13.78 -15.43 -2.68
CA LEU A 221 -12.85 -14.30 -2.89
C LEU A 221 -12.65 -13.44 -1.65
N THR A 222 -13.44 -13.65 -0.59
CA THR A 222 -13.47 -12.78 0.58
C THR A 222 -13.03 -13.54 1.82
N LYS A 223 -12.26 -12.87 2.67
CA LYS A 223 -11.90 -13.30 4.03
C LYS A 223 -12.25 -12.18 5.00
N LEU A 224 -12.79 -12.50 6.17
CA LEU A 224 -13.18 -11.51 7.18
C LEU A 224 -12.53 -11.81 8.53
N THR A 225 -11.93 -10.79 9.13
CA THR A 225 -11.51 -10.75 10.52
C THR A 225 -12.37 -9.72 11.27
N GLU A 226 -13.23 -10.21 12.16
CA GLU A 226 -13.97 -9.36 13.10
C GLU A 226 -13.30 -9.36 14.47
N PHE A 227 -12.85 -8.19 14.94
CA PHE A 227 -12.14 -8.06 16.22
C PHE A 227 -12.98 -7.32 17.27
N ASP A 228 -12.70 -7.59 18.55
CA ASP A 228 -13.38 -6.89 19.67
C ASP A 228 -12.79 -5.49 19.90
N GLY A 229 -13.10 -4.56 19.00
CA GLY A 229 -12.65 -3.17 19.05
C GLY A 229 -13.51 -2.25 18.19
N GLY A 230 -13.18 -0.96 18.19
CA GLY A 230 -13.84 0.06 17.38
C GLY A 230 -13.08 0.40 16.10
N HIS A 231 -13.18 1.66 15.67
CA HIS A 231 -12.51 2.18 14.46
C HIS A 231 -11.00 2.40 14.70
N CYS A 232 -10.23 1.31 14.72
CA CYS A 232 -8.84 1.32 15.18
C CYS A 232 -8.02 0.16 14.61
N CYS A 233 -6.84 -0.02 15.23
CA CYS A 233 -6.18 -1.32 15.38
C CYS A 233 -5.53 -1.86 14.11
N TRP A 234 -5.65 -1.15 12.98
CA TRP A 234 -4.85 -1.35 11.78
C TRP A 234 -3.34 -1.35 12.07
N HIS A 235 -2.86 -0.61 13.08
CA HIS A 235 -1.45 -0.68 13.49
C HIS A 235 -1.01 -2.11 13.80
N SER A 236 -1.82 -2.89 14.51
CA SER A 236 -1.53 -4.29 14.84
C SER A 236 -1.66 -5.19 13.61
N PHE A 237 -2.69 -5.01 12.78
CA PHE A 237 -2.91 -5.88 11.61
C PHE A 237 -1.89 -5.66 10.49
N TYR A 238 -1.31 -4.46 10.40
CA TYR A 238 -0.20 -4.17 9.49
C TYR A 238 1.17 -4.62 10.05
N ASP A 239 1.28 -4.94 11.34
CA ASP A 239 2.55 -5.44 11.88
C ASP A 239 2.93 -6.78 11.21
N PRO A 240 4.11 -6.92 10.58
CA PRO A 240 4.56 -8.18 10.02
C PRO A 240 4.66 -9.33 11.04
N SER A 241 4.60 -9.07 12.34
CA SER A 241 4.53 -10.08 13.42
C SER A 241 3.13 -10.60 13.69
N TYR A 242 2.08 -9.84 13.36
CA TYR A 242 0.69 -10.29 13.51
C TYR A 242 0.47 -11.58 12.72
N ARG A 243 -0.27 -12.53 13.28
CA ARG A 243 -0.62 -13.78 12.62
C ARG A 243 -2.08 -14.12 12.87
N GLU A 244 -2.77 -14.48 11.81
CA GLU A 244 -4.07 -15.13 11.87
C GLU A 244 -4.05 -16.35 10.96
N ASN A 245 -4.46 -17.50 11.50
CA ASN A 245 -4.43 -18.78 10.78
C ASN A 245 -3.03 -19.07 10.20
N GLY A 246 -1.99 -18.73 10.97
CA GLY A 246 -0.60 -18.96 10.61
C GLY A 246 -0.06 -18.09 9.47
N MET A 247 -0.73 -16.98 9.11
CA MET A 247 -0.23 -16.00 8.14
C MET A 247 -0.40 -14.55 8.62
N ASN A 248 0.54 -13.69 8.26
CA ASN A 248 0.32 -12.25 8.26
C ASN A 248 -0.29 -11.80 6.92
N ILE A 249 -0.69 -10.53 6.80
CA ILE A 249 -1.31 -10.02 5.58
C ILE A 249 -0.38 -10.10 4.36
N TYR A 250 0.93 -9.98 4.55
CA TYR A 250 1.92 -9.98 3.46
C TYR A 250 2.11 -11.38 2.88
N GLU A 251 2.19 -12.39 3.75
CA GLU A 251 2.20 -13.81 3.39
C GLU A 251 0.89 -14.19 2.67
N TRP A 252 -0.24 -13.69 3.15
CA TRP A 252 -1.55 -13.91 2.51
C TRP A 252 -1.65 -13.25 1.13
N LEU A 253 -1.22 -11.99 0.98
CA LEU A 253 -1.20 -11.30 -0.32
C LEU A 253 -0.38 -12.07 -1.36
N LEU A 254 0.77 -12.63 -0.97
CA LEU A 254 1.64 -13.39 -1.87
C LEU A 254 1.03 -14.68 -2.44
N GLN A 255 -0.09 -15.15 -1.88
CA GLN A 255 -0.84 -16.29 -2.42
C GLN A 255 -1.56 -15.94 -3.73
N PHE A 256 -1.65 -14.66 -4.09
CA PHE A 256 -2.44 -14.19 -5.22
C PHE A 256 -1.60 -13.52 -6.30
N LYS A 257 -1.99 -13.79 -7.54
CA LYS A 257 -1.57 -13.06 -8.73
C LYS A 257 -2.82 -12.73 -9.54
N ARG A 258 -2.79 -11.66 -10.32
CA ARG A 258 -3.88 -11.39 -11.26
C ARG A 258 -4.04 -12.57 -12.22
N LYS A 259 -5.28 -12.83 -12.64
CA LYS A 259 -5.58 -13.83 -13.66
C LYS A 259 -5.06 -13.33 -15.02
N LYS A 260 -4.33 -14.17 -15.76
CA LYS A 260 -3.98 -13.91 -17.16
C LYS A 260 -5.16 -14.18 -18.08
#